data_AF-A0A6J4GIA7-F1
#
_entry.id   AF-A0A6J4GIA7-F1
#
_cell.length_a   1.000
_cell.length_b   1.000
_cell.length_c   1.000
_cell.angle_alpha   90.00
_cell.angle_beta   90.00
_cell.angle_gamma   90.00
#
_symmetry.space_group_name_H-M   'P 1'
#
loop_
_entity.id
_entity.type
_entity.pdbx_description
1 polymer ?
#
loop_
_entity_poly.entity_id
_entity_poly.type
_entity_poly.pdbx_seq_one_letter_code
_entity_poly.pdbx_strand_id
1 'polypeptide(L)'
;MNIIKPISSNRKLIQLFFLFFIGFQCISATAQSDNYHVLINRVKEFSKPARILNQHIDAGGNGSAEFTNAEKQVLRFRLDHHKLQIQHGGIAYQLFYYKNDYLEKIQTLDVNGKLAGERESKNESGVLFVIEKPNLYLKKKKLIDDAEGNIDLKDDSNERIIRVQLYDQNNMLIPEFQPTYISSKTYWNYNVRMYWP
;
A
#
# COMPACT_ATOMS: atom_id res chain seq x y z
N MET A 1 -14.53 61.68 52.87
CA MET A 1 -13.81 61.62 51.58
C MET A 1 -13.41 60.16 51.37
N ASN A 2 -14.12 59.44 50.50
CA ASN A 2 -13.95 57.99 50.30
C ASN A 2 -12.80 57.72 49.33
N ILE A 3 -11.80 56.94 49.75
CA ILE A 3 -10.75 56.43 48.86
C ILE A 3 -11.03 54.94 48.64
N ILE A 4 -11.53 54.62 47.46
CA ILE A 4 -11.68 53.26 46.94
C ILE A 4 -10.29 52.76 46.52
N LYS A 5 -9.82 51.66 47.12
CA LYS A 5 -8.63 50.93 46.64
C LYS A 5 -9.02 50.05 45.45
N PRO A 6 -8.27 50.05 44.34
CA PRO A 6 -8.54 49.15 43.22
C PRO A 6 -8.14 47.71 43.56
N ILE A 7 -9.05 46.80 43.23
CA ILE A 7 -8.93 45.35 43.35
C ILE A 7 -7.84 44.84 42.41
N SER A 8 -6.96 43.98 42.94
CA SER A 8 -5.78 43.45 42.27
C SER A 8 -6.10 42.65 41.00
N SER A 9 -5.85 43.26 39.85
CA SER A 9 -5.96 42.69 38.49
C SER A 9 -4.81 41.72 38.14
N ASN A 10 -4.12 41.12 39.13
CA ASN A 10 -2.92 40.29 38.88
C ASN A 10 -3.13 38.78 39.06
N ARG A 11 -4.24 38.33 39.68
CA ARG A 11 -4.50 36.88 39.84
C ARG A 11 -5.02 36.20 38.56
N LYS A 12 -5.78 36.93 37.73
CA LYS A 12 -6.35 36.39 36.47
C LYS A 12 -5.28 36.22 35.38
N LEU A 13 -4.27 37.09 35.34
CA LEU A 13 -3.17 37.00 34.37
C LEU A 13 -2.27 35.78 34.63
N ILE A 14 -2.01 35.46 35.90
CA ILE A 14 -1.16 34.33 36.29
C ILE A 14 -1.87 32.99 36.00
N GLN A 15 -3.18 32.90 36.19
CA GLN A 15 -3.96 31.71 35.84
C GLN A 15 -4.08 31.49 34.31
N LEU A 16 -4.15 32.57 33.52
CA LEU A 16 -4.18 32.46 32.06
C LEU A 16 -2.82 31.99 31.49
N PHE A 17 -1.72 32.40 32.13
CA PHE A 17 -0.36 32.01 31.72
C PHE A 17 -0.09 30.51 31.92
N PHE A 18 -0.61 29.92 33.01
CA PHE A 18 -0.49 28.48 33.26
C PHE A 18 -1.37 27.62 32.33
N LEU A 19 -2.51 28.14 31.86
CA LEU A 19 -3.36 27.45 30.88
C LEU A 19 -2.72 27.36 29.49
N PHE A 20 -1.89 28.34 29.10
CA PHE A 20 -1.12 28.29 27.86
C PHE A 20 0.05 27.30 27.91
N PHE A 21 0.67 27.11 29.07
CA PHE A 21 1.82 26.20 29.20
C PHE A 21 1.44 24.72 29.16
N ILE A 22 0.23 24.36 29.61
CA ILE A 22 -0.28 22.98 29.54
C ILE A 22 -0.72 22.61 28.11
N GLY A 23 -1.10 23.59 27.28
CA GLY A 23 -1.43 23.37 25.87
C GLY A 23 -0.21 23.16 24.95
N PHE A 24 0.99 23.52 25.40
CA PHE A 24 2.20 23.51 24.56
C PHE A 24 3.06 22.25 24.70
N GLN A 25 2.69 21.30 25.57
CA GLN A 25 3.46 20.08 25.83
C GLN A 25 2.95 18.84 25.06
N CYS A 26 1.95 18.98 24.20
CA CYS A 26 1.39 17.85 23.42
C CYS A 26 1.96 17.69 22.00
N ILE A 27 3.07 18.37 21.65
CA ILE A 27 3.70 18.21 20.33
C ILE A 27 5.17 17.85 20.50
N SER A 28 5.43 16.68 21.09
CA SER A 28 6.77 16.10 21.08
C SER A 28 6.65 14.58 21.01
N ALA A 29 6.10 14.09 19.90
CA ALA A 29 6.29 12.71 19.42
C ALA A 29 5.79 12.59 17.97
N THR A 30 6.69 12.82 17.01
CA THR A 30 6.91 11.95 15.82
C THR A 30 8.30 12.35 15.32
N ALA A 31 9.32 11.58 15.68
CA ALA A 31 9.87 10.53 14.82
C ALA A 31 10.26 11.09 13.45
N GLN A 32 11.55 11.01 13.13
CA GLN A 32 12.17 11.20 11.83
C GLN A 32 11.27 10.66 10.70
N SER A 33 10.31 11.46 10.22
CA SER A 33 9.49 11.11 9.08
C SER A 33 10.34 11.45 7.87
N ASP A 34 11.11 10.47 7.44
CA ASP A 34 11.70 10.49 6.11
C ASP A 34 10.59 10.89 5.14
N ASN A 35 10.79 12.00 4.43
CA ASN A 35 9.75 12.68 3.66
C ASN A 35 9.45 11.91 2.36
N TYR A 36 8.92 10.70 2.49
CA TYR A 36 8.52 9.82 1.40
C TYR A 36 7.36 10.39 0.58
N HIS A 37 6.75 11.50 1.02
CA HIS A 37 5.75 12.22 0.25
C HIS A 37 6.24 12.53 -1.16
N VAL A 38 7.52 12.91 -1.33
CA VAL A 38 8.09 13.18 -2.66
C VAL A 38 8.06 11.94 -3.55
N LEU A 39 8.31 10.75 -3.00
CA LEU A 39 8.31 9.49 -3.76
C LEU A 39 6.87 9.08 -4.12
N ILE A 40 5.97 9.02 -3.14
CA ILE A 40 4.57 8.61 -3.40
C ILE A 40 3.84 9.60 -4.31
N ASN A 41 4.22 10.88 -4.31
CA ASN A 41 3.62 11.90 -5.17
C ASN A 41 3.92 11.70 -6.67
N ARG A 42 4.89 10.85 -7.03
CA ARG A 42 5.19 10.54 -8.44
C ARG A 42 4.17 9.59 -9.05
N VAL A 43 3.52 8.77 -8.22
CA VAL A 43 2.51 7.81 -8.66
C VAL A 43 1.14 8.49 -8.68
N LYS A 44 0.67 8.85 -9.87
CA LYS A 44 -0.57 9.64 -10.03
C LYS A 44 -1.82 8.84 -9.70
N GLU A 45 -1.77 7.54 -9.96
CA GLU A 45 -2.85 6.59 -9.72
C GLU A 45 -3.05 6.27 -8.23
N PHE A 46 -2.10 6.67 -7.37
CA PHE A 46 -2.20 6.48 -5.92
C PHE A 46 -2.82 7.71 -5.26
N SER A 47 -4.08 7.57 -4.85
CA SER A 47 -4.87 8.65 -4.27
C SER A 47 -4.36 9.12 -2.91
N LYS A 48 -4.65 10.39 -2.59
CA LYS A 48 -4.29 11.06 -1.33
C LYS A 48 -5.56 11.39 -0.53
N PRO A 49 -5.50 11.50 0.81
CA PRO A 49 -4.32 11.38 1.68
C PRO A 49 -3.82 9.94 1.80
N ALA A 50 -2.51 9.79 2.00
CA ALA A 50 -1.85 8.51 2.22
C ALA A 50 -1.30 8.40 3.64
N ARG A 51 -1.31 7.19 4.19
CA ARG A 51 -0.71 6.84 5.48
C ARG A 51 0.22 5.66 5.31
N ILE A 52 1.23 5.57 6.18
CA ILE A 52 2.09 4.38 6.24
C ILE A 52 1.24 3.18 6.65
N LEU A 53 1.38 2.09 5.90
CA LEU A 53 0.80 0.78 6.20
C LEU A 53 1.84 -0.12 6.87
N ASN A 54 3.04 -0.16 6.32
CA ASN A 54 4.18 -0.88 6.87
C ASN A 54 5.49 -0.20 6.46
N GLN A 55 6.53 -0.29 7.29
CA GLN A 55 7.86 0.24 7.00
C GLN A 55 8.92 -0.63 7.68
N HIS A 56 9.86 -1.13 6.88
CA HIS A 56 11.03 -1.87 7.34
C HIS A 56 12.25 -1.28 6.64
N ILE A 57 12.80 -0.19 7.18
CA ILE A 57 13.96 0.52 6.63
C ILE A 57 15.03 0.58 7.71
N ASP A 58 16.25 0.13 7.38
CA ASP A 58 17.38 0.11 8.29
C ASP A 58 18.06 1.49 8.41
N ALA A 59 19.05 1.61 9.30
CA ALA A 59 19.79 2.84 9.51
C ALA A 59 20.62 3.30 8.28
N GLY A 60 20.89 2.39 7.34
CA GLY A 60 21.52 2.70 6.06
C GLY A 60 20.53 3.20 5.00
N GLY A 61 19.23 3.25 5.31
CA GLY A 61 18.20 3.64 4.37
C GLY A 61 17.82 2.53 3.38
N ASN A 62 18.10 1.27 3.70
CA ASN A 62 17.73 0.12 2.89
C ASN A 62 16.48 -0.53 3.44
N GLY A 63 15.59 -0.97 2.55
CA GLY A 63 14.42 -1.73 2.96
C GLY A 63 13.17 -1.44 2.15
N SER A 64 11.99 -1.63 2.73
CA SER A 64 10.70 -1.44 2.06
C SER A 64 9.76 -0.54 2.83
N ALA A 65 8.90 0.15 2.08
CA ALA A 65 7.80 0.93 2.62
C ALA A 65 6.51 0.62 1.86
N GLU A 66 5.41 0.55 2.61
CA GLU A 66 4.05 0.41 2.12
C GLU A 66 3.21 1.58 2.60
N PHE A 67 2.48 2.20 1.69
CA PHE A 67 1.51 3.25 1.97
C PHE A 67 0.12 2.79 1.57
N THR A 68 -0.91 3.26 2.27
CA THR A 68 -2.31 3.02 1.90
C THR A 68 -3.12 4.30 1.98
N ASN A 69 -4.30 4.30 1.38
CA ASN A 69 -5.17 5.46 1.27
C ASN A 69 -6.65 5.11 1.48
N ALA A 70 -7.53 6.10 1.32
CA ALA A 70 -8.98 5.94 1.52
C ALA A 70 -9.63 4.99 0.51
N GLU A 71 -9.03 4.80 -0.67
CA GLU A 71 -9.49 3.87 -1.71
C GLU A 71 -8.99 2.43 -1.47
N LYS A 72 -8.38 2.16 -0.30
CA LYS A 72 -7.78 0.87 0.05
C LYS A 72 -6.68 0.42 -0.93
N GLN A 73 -6.09 1.33 -1.69
CA GLN A 73 -4.91 1.00 -2.49
C GLN A 73 -3.71 0.78 -1.57
N VAL A 74 -2.74 -0.02 -2.02
CA VAL A 74 -1.43 -0.14 -1.37
C VAL A 74 -0.35 0.19 -2.37
N LEU A 75 0.46 1.20 -2.08
CA LEU A 75 1.66 1.54 -2.84
C LEU A 75 2.88 1.00 -2.09
N ARG A 76 3.67 0.16 -2.74
CA ARG A 76 4.86 -0.46 -2.17
C ARG A 76 6.10 -0.11 -2.99
N PHE A 77 7.18 0.24 -2.32
CA PHE A 77 8.49 0.48 -2.95
C PHE A 77 9.62 0.05 -2.02
N ARG A 78 10.83 -0.08 -2.58
CA ARG A 78 12.05 -0.37 -1.85
C ARG A 78 13.04 0.78 -1.95
N LEU A 79 13.89 0.89 -0.94
CA LEU A 79 14.99 1.82 -0.91
C LEU A 79 16.32 1.06 -0.85
N ASP A 80 17.30 1.62 -1.54
CA ASP A 80 18.72 1.29 -1.48
C ASP A 80 19.46 2.60 -1.18
N HIS A 81 20.10 2.70 -0.01
CA HIS A 81 20.76 3.90 0.49
C HIS A 81 19.89 5.17 0.42
N HIS A 82 18.67 5.10 0.97
CA HIS A 82 17.64 6.16 0.94
C HIS A 82 17.13 6.56 -0.45
N LYS A 83 17.54 5.86 -1.51
CA LYS A 83 17.08 6.11 -2.88
C LYS A 83 16.14 5.01 -3.32
N LEU A 84 15.17 5.37 -4.15
CA LEU A 84 14.25 4.41 -4.73
C LEU A 84 15.02 3.33 -5.51
N GLN A 85 14.85 2.07 -5.11
CA GLN A 85 15.49 0.94 -5.76
C GLN A 85 14.80 0.63 -7.09
N ILE A 86 15.58 0.58 -8.18
CA ILE A 86 15.12 0.16 -9.51
C ILE A 86 15.44 -1.32 -9.68
N GLN A 87 14.46 -2.07 -10.16
CA GLN A 87 14.56 -3.52 -10.35
C GLN A 87 14.56 -3.89 -11.83
N HIS A 88 14.53 -5.19 -12.09
CA HIS A 88 14.33 -5.74 -13.43
C HIS A 88 13.11 -5.10 -14.11
N GLY A 89 13.21 -4.89 -15.44
CA GLY A 89 12.20 -4.18 -16.21
C GLY A 89 12.03 -2.68 -15.87
N GLY A 90 12.96 -2.08 -15.10
CA GLY A 90 12.87 -0.67 -14.71
C GLY A 90 11.81 -0.40 -13.63
N ILE A 91 11.32 -1.43 -12.95
CA ILE A 91 10.25 -1.35 -11.96
C ILE A 91 10.79 -0.75 -10.66
N ALA A 92 10.10 0.23 -10.12
CA ALA A 92 10.45 0.93 -8.89
C ALA A 92 9.31 0.94 -7.85
N TYR A 93 8.05 0.83 -8.30
CA TYR A 93 6.89 0.71 -7.43
C TYR A 93 5.99 -0.46 -7.84
N GLN A 94 5.22 -0.94 -6.87
CA GLN A 94 4.04 -1.76 -7.10
C GLN A 94 2.81 -1.09 -6.51
N LEU A 95 1.72 -1.06 -7.25
CA LEU A 95 0.43 -0.51 -6.83
C LEU A 95 -0.63 -1.61 -6.83
N PHE A 96 -1.18 -1.88 -5.65
CA PHE A 96 -2.20 -2.89 -5.42
C PHE A 96 -3.55 -2.21 -5.24
N TYR A 97 -4.56 -2.70 -5.94
CA TYR A 97 -5.94 -2.23 -5.89
C TYR A 97 -6.80 -3.27 -5.21
N TYR A 98 -7.59 -2.83 -4.23
CA TYR A 98 -8.51 -3.71 -3.51
C TYR A 98 -9.95 -3.25 -3.72
N LYS A 99 -10.84 -4.21 -3.97
CA LYS A 99 -12.27 -3.98 -4.12
C LYS A 99 -13.03 -5.03 -3.34
N ASN A 100 -13.96 -4.59 -2.50
CA ASN A 100 -14.70 -5.47 -1.58
C ASN A 100 -13.76 -6.37 -0.74
N ASP A 101 -12.62 -5.81 -0.32
CA ASP A 101 -11.57 -6.51 0.45
C ASP A 101 -10.84 -7.64 -0.29
N TYR A 102 -11.01 -7.73 -1.61
CA TYR A 102 -10.25 -8.63 -2.49
C TYR A 102 -9.26 -7.86 -3.34
N LEU A 103 -8.08 -8.43 -3.54
CA LEU A 103 -7.11 -7.91 -4.50
C LEU A 103 -7.68 -7.98 -5.91
N GLU A 104 -7.95 -6.82 -6.50
CA GLU A 104 -8.51 -6.69 -7.85
C GLU A 104 -7.37 -6.58 -8.87
N LYS A 105 -6.39 -5.72 -8.63
CA LYS A 105 -5.34 -5.43 -9.61
C LYS A 105 -3.98 -5.21 -8.94
N ILE A 106 -2.92 -5.61 -9.62
CA ILE A 106 -1.54 -5.18 -9.33
C ILE A 106 -1.02 -4.45 -10.56
N GLN A 107 -0.30 -3.36 -10.37
CA GLN A 107 0.48 -2.68 -11.41
C GLN A 107 1.91 -2.45 -10.96
N THR A 108 2.84 -2.49 -11.90
CA THR A 108 4.26 -2.17 -11.70
C THR A 108 4.59 -0.86 -12.41
N LEU A 109 5.35 0.01 -11.75
CA LEU A 109 5.61 1.37 -12.20
C LEU A 109 7.09 1.72 -12.13
N ASP A 110 7.58 2.56 -13.06
CA ASP A 110 8.92 3.12 -13.08
C ASP A 110 9.13 4.20 -12.01
N VAL A 111 10.34 4.76 -11.93
CA VAL A 111 10.70 5.83 -10.99
C VAL A 111 9.88 7.12 -11.11
N ASN A 112 9.18 7.30 -12.25
CA ASN A 112 8.33 8.44 -12.58
C ASN A 112 6.83 8.14 -12.36
N GLY A 113 6.48 6.94 -11.89
CA GLY A 113 5.10 6.50 -11.71
C GLY A 113 4.38 6.12 -13.00
N LYS A 114 5.10 5.77 -14.07
CA LYS A 114 4.52 5.25 -15.32
C LYS A 114 4.58 3.72 -15.33
N LEU A 115 3.68 3.06 -16.06
CA LEU A 115 3.71 1.60 -16.22
C LEU A 115 5.08 1.11 -16.72
N ALA A 116 5.59 0.08 -16.06
CA ALA A 116 6.87 -0.55 -16.38
C ALA A 116 6.74 -2.06 -16.27
N GLY A 117 7.40 -2.77 -17.16
CA GLY A 117 7.37 -4.23 -17.22
C GLY A 117 8.66 -4.77 -17.81
N GLU A 118 8.97 -6.01 -17.47
CA GLU A 118 10.15 -6.68 -17.98
C GLU A 118 9.93 -7.17 -19.43
N ARG A 119 10.94 -6.99 -20.28
CA ARG A 119 10.86 -7.30 -21.71
C ARG A 119 10.62 -8.79 -21.97
N GLU A 120 11.29 -9.62 -21.17
CA GLU A 120 11.22 -11.07 -21.15
C GLU A 120 9.79 -11.56 -20.83
N SER A 121 9.07 -10.77 -20.04
CA SER A 121 7.67 -10.98 -19.65
C SER A 121 6.70 -10.18 -20.54
N LYS A 122 7.05 -9.94 -21.81
CA LYS A 122 6.24 -9.17 -22.78
C LYS A 122 5.87 -7.76 -22.32
N ASN A 123 6.71 -7.16 -21.49
CA ASN A 123 6.47 -5.89 -20.80
C ASN A 123 5.21 -5.92 -19.92
N GLU A 124 4.90 -7.06 -19.30
CA GLU A 124 3.83 -7.17 -18.30
C GLU A 124 4.00 -6.10 -17.24
N SER A 125 3.02 -5.20 -17.15
CA SER A 125 2.98 -4.09 -16.20
C SER A 125 1.77 -4.14 -15.28
N GLY A 126 0.85 -5.10 -15.49
CA GLY A 126 -0.29 -5.26 -14.62
C GLY A 126 -1.02 -6.58 -14.75
N VAL A 127 -1.60 -6.99 -13.63
CA VAL A 127 -2.42 -8.20 -13.49
C VAL A 127 -3.77 -7.80 -12.92
N LEU A 128 -4.86 -8.17 -13.58
CA LEU A 128 -6.23 -8.02 -13.08
C LEU A 128 -6.78 -9.40 -12.74
N PHE A 129 -7.32 -9.53 -11.53
CA PHE A 129 -7.92 -10.75 -11.00
C PHE A 129 -9.44 -10.64 -11.06
N VAL A 130 -10.09 -11.65 -11.64
CA VAL A 130 -11.55 -11.75 -11.74
C VAL A 130 -12.00 -13.03 -11.06
N ILE A 131 -12.68 -12.91 -9.92
CA ILE A 131 -13.28 -14.05 -9.21
C ILE A 131 -14.61 -14.40 -9.89
N GLU A 132 -14.61 -15.37 -10.78
CA GLU A 132 -15.79 -15.79 -11.55
C GLU A 132 -16.78 -16.61 -10.71
N LYS A 133 -16.29 -17.29 -9.66
CA LYS A 133 -17.11 -18.12 -8.76
C LYS A 133 -16.94 -17.72 -7.29
N PRO A 134 -17.50 -16.58 -6.84
CA PRO A 134 -17.25 -16.01 -5.51
C PRO A 134 -17.56 -16.97 -4.35
N ASN A 135 -18.70 -17.66 -4.40
CA ASN A 135 -19.12 -18.60 -3.33
C ASN A 135 -18.18 -19.80 -3.21
N LEU A 136 -17.65 -20.28 -4.34
CA LEU A 136 -16.70 -21.39 -4.36
C LEU A 136 -15.34 -20.92 -3.85
N TYR A 137 -14.88 -19.76 -4.31
CA TYR A 137 -13.66 -19.14 -3.80
C TYR A 137 -13.72 -18.93 -2.28
N LEU A 138 -14.82 -18.42 -1.73
CA LEU A 138 -14.99 -18.23 -0.28
C LEU A 138 -14.81 -19.53 0.52
N LYS A 139 -15.37 -20.64 0.02
CA LYS A 139 -15.19 -21.95 0.65
C LYS A 139 -13.73 -22.39 0.63
N LYS A 140 -13.04 -22.23 -0.52
CA LYS A 140 -11.62 -22.58 -0.67
C LYS A 140 -10.73 -21.68 0.19
N LYS A 141 -10.97 -20.37 0.18
CA LYS A 141 -10.27 -19.36 0.98
C LYS A 141 -10.35 -19.69 2.46
N LYS A 142 -11.54 -20.04 2.98
CA LYS A 142 -11.71 -20.45 4.37
C LYS A 142 -10.78 -21.63 4.74
N LEU A 143 -10.71 -22.67 3.90
CA LEU A 143 -9.80 -23.79 4.15
C LEU A 143 -8.32 -23.37 4.17
N ILE A 144 -7.93 -22.42 3.32
CA ILE A 144 -6.57 -21.90 3.27
C ILE A 144 -6.27 -21.02 4.50
N ASP A 145 -7.20 -20.15 4.88
CA ASP A 145 -7.10 -19.28 6.06
C ASP A 145 -7.03 -20.08 7.36
N ASP A 146 -7.89 -21.10 7.52
CA ASP A 146 -7.93 -21.99 8.70
C ASP A 146 -6.60 -22.76 8.87
N ALA A 147 -5.84 -22.93 7.78
CA ALA A 147 -4.49 -23.52 7.78
C ALA A 147 -3.36 -22.48 7.78
N GLU A 148 -3.67 -21.18 7.94
CA GLU A 148 -2.73 -20.06 7.86
C GLU A 148 -1.88 -20.07 6.57
N GLY A 149 -2.43 -20.63 5.49
CA GLY A 149 -1.72 -20.83 4.23
C GLY A 149 -0.78 -22.03 4.19
N ASN A 150 -0.56 -22.75 5.30
CA ASN A 150 0.29 -23.93 5.41
C ASN A 150 -0.44 -25.21 4.99
N ILE A 151 -1.11 -25.17 3.84
CA ILE A 151 -1.82 -26.30 3.24
C ILE A 151 -1.33 -26.51 1.82
N ASP A 152 -1.05 -27.76 1.47
CA ASP A 152 -0.83 -28.20 0.09
C ASP A 152 -2.20 -28.44 -0.57
N LEU A 153 -2.79 -27.35 -1.07
CA LEU A 153 -4.05 -27.42 -1.79
C LEU A 153 -3.75 -27.82 -3.24
N LYS A 154 -4.35 -28.94 -3.69
CA LYS A 154 -4.33 -29.33 -5.10
C LYS A 154 -4.73 -28.16 -5.99
N ASP A 155 -3.99 -27.97 -7.08
CA ASP A 155 -4.31 -26.96 -8.10
C ASP A 155 -5.74 -27.12 -8.63
N ASP A 156 -6.56 -26.10 -8.37
CA ASP A 156 -7.97 -25.98 -8.77
C ASP A 156 -8.18 -24.96 -9.91
N SER A 157 -7.12 -24.58 -10.63
CA SER A 157 -7.19 -23.71 -11.81
C SER A 157 -8.21 -24.18 -12.86
N ASN A 158 -8.33 -25.50 -13.05
CA ASN A 158 -9.32 -26.13 -13.94
C ASN A 158 -10.78 -25.93 -13.49
N GLU A 159 -11.03 -25.61 -12.21
CA GLU A 159 -12.36 -25.24 -11.73
C GLU A 159 -12.79 -23.84 -12.22
N ARG A 160 -11.87 -23.07 -12.84
CA ARG A 160 -12.12 -21.73 -13.41
C ARG A 160 -12.75 -20.78 -12.40
N ILE A 161 -12.15 -20.69 -11.21
CA ILE A 161 -12.63 -19.87 -10.10
C ILE A 161 -12.10 -18.44 -10.22
N ILE A 162 -10.80 -18.29 -10.52
CA ILE A 162 -10.11 -17.00 -10.65
C ILE A 162 -9.48 -16.92 -12.03
N ARG A 163 -9.93 -15.96 -12.84
CA ARG A 163 -9.32 -15.61 -14.12
C ARG A 163 -8.34 -14.46 -13.92
N VAL A 164 -7.21 -14.51 -14.63
CA VAL A 164 -6.21 -13.43 -14.64
C VAL A 164 -6.09 -12.82 -16.03
N GLN A 165 -6.04 -11.49 -16.06
CA GLN A 165 -5.78 -10.70 -17.27
C GLN A 165 -4.45 -9.96 -17.13
N LEU A 166 -3.52 -10.24 -18.04
CA LEU A 166 -2.19 -9.61 -18.07
C LEU A 166 -2.19 -8.44 -19.05
N TYR A 167 -1.60 -7.33 -18.61
CA TYR A 167 -1.51 -6.08 -19.37
C TYR A 167 -0.06 -5.69 -19.58
N ASP A 168 0.26 -5.19 -20.77
CA ASP A 168 1.57 -4.64 -21.09
C ASP A 168 1.75 -3.21 -20.54
N GLN A 169 2.92 -2.63 -20.74
CA GLN A 169 3.25 -1.23 -20.35
C GLN A 169 2.40 -0.15 -21.04
N ASN A 170 1.68 -0.49 -22.12
CA ASN A 170 0.73 0.39 -22.79
C ASN A 170 -0.70 0.18 -22.25
N ASN A 171 -0.86 -0.62 -21.19
CA ASN A 171 -2.14 -1.02 -20.63
C ASN A 171 -3.03 -1.77 -21.65
N MET A 172 -2.41 -2.47 -22.60
CA MET A 172 -3.08 -3.37 -23.54
C MET A 172 -3.00 -4.80 -23.02
N LEU A 173 -4.05 -5.59 -23.25
CA LEU A 173 -4.03 -7.01 -22.92
C LEU A 173 -2.93 -7.75 -23.70
N ILE A 174 -2.25 -8.70 -23.05
CA ILE A 174 -1.28 -9.59 -23.68
C ILE A 174 -2.02 -10.87 -24.11
N PRO A 175 -2.45 -11.00 -25.37
CA PRO A 175 -3.40 -12.03 -25.80
C PRO A 175 -2.85 -13.45 -25.68
N GLU A 176 -1.53 -13.64 -25.78
CA GLU A 176 -0.87 -14.95 -25.73
C GLU A 176 -1.09 -15.67 -24.40
N PHE A 177 -1.35 -14.93 -23.33
CA PHE A 177 -1.60 -15.46 -21.98
C PHE A 177 -3.08 -15.48 -21.62
N GLN A 178 -4.00 -15.38 -22.60
CA GLN A 178 -5.43 -15.27 -22.33
C GLN A 178 -6.24 -16.38 -23.00
N PRO A 179 -7.28 -16.91 -22.32
CA PRO A 179 -7.58 -16.74 -20.89
C PRO A 179 -6.62 -17.57 -20.02
N THR A 180 -6.11 -17.00 -18.93
CA THR A 180 -5.39 -17.77 -17.92
C THR A 180 -6.22 -17.83 -16.64
N TYR A 181 -6.29 -19.03 -16.06
CA TYR A 181 -6.89 -19.28 -14.76
C TYR A 181 -5.82 -19.68 -13.78
N ILE A 182 -5.91 -19.21 -12.54
CA ILE A 182 -5.00 -19.55 -11.46
C ILE A 182 -5.75 -20.27 -10.33
N SER A 183 -5.00 -21.04 -9.54
CA SER A 183 -5.56 -21.70 -8.37
C SER A 183 -6.00 -20.70 -7.30
N SER A 184 -6.96 -21.11 -6.46
CA SER A 184 -7.36 -20.39 -5.26
C SER A 184 -6.19 -20.13 -4.31
N LYS A 185 -5.24 -21.08 -4.23
CA LYS A 185 -4.03 -20.94 -3.41
C LYS A 185 -3.07 -19.91 -3.98
N THR A 186 -2.88 -19.91 -5.31
CA THR A 186 -2.07 -18.90 -6.00
C THR A 186 -2.65 -17.50 -5.77
N TYR A 187 -3.96 -17.32 -5.96
CA TYR A 187 -4.60 -16.03 -5.70
C TYR A 187 -4.51 -15.61 -4.23
N TRP A 188 -4.66 -16.55 -3.28
CA TRP A 188 -4.46 -16.27 -1.85
C TRP A 188 -3.02 -15.78 -1.57
N ASN A 189 -2.00 -16.40 -2.19
CA ASN A 189 -0.60 -15.97 -2.05
C ASN A 189 -0.37 -14.54 -2.57
N TYR A 190 -1.08 -14.12 -3.64
CA TYR A 190 -1.07 -12.72 -4.07
C TYR A 190 -1.69 -11.77 -3.03
N ASN A 191 -2.77 -12.18 -2.36
CA ASN A 191 -3.46 -11.36 -1.35
C ASN A 191 -2.64 -11.17 -0.07
N VAL A 192 -1.80 -12.15 0.31
CA VAL A 192 -0.82 -11.97 1.39
C VAL A 192 0.42 -11.16 0.96
N ARG A 193 0.37 -10.60 -0.26
CA ARG A 193 1.37 -9.68 -0.81
C ARG A 193 2.79 -10.22 -0.82
N MET A 194 2.93 -11.54 -0.95
CA MET A 194 4.23 -12.18 -1.23
C MET A 194 4.73 -11.85 -2.63
N TYR A 195 3.86 -11.31 -3.50
CA TYR A 195 4.23 -10.96 -4.86
C TYR A 195 5.07 -9.68 -4.92
N TRP A 196 6.32 -9.87 -5.29
CA TRP A 196 7.29 -8.87 -5.72
C TRP A 196 8.04 -9.53 -6.88
N PRO A 197 8.02 -8.98 -8.12
CA PRO A 197 8.72 -9.56 -9.26
C PRO A 197 10.23 -9.60 -9.03
#